data_AF-A0A2V9BDF6-F1
#
_entry.id   AF-A0A2V9BDF6-F1
#
_cell.length_a   1.000
_cell.length_b   1.000
_cell.length_c   1.000
_cell.angle_alpha   90.00
_cell.angle_beta   90.00
_cell.angle_gamma   90.00
#
_symmetry.space_group_name_H-M   'P 1'
#
loop_
_entity.id
_entity.type
_entity.pdbx_description
1 polymer ?
#
loop_
_entity_poly.entity_id
_entity_poly.type
_entity_poly.pdbx_seq_one_letter_code
_entity_poly.pdbx_strand_id
1 'polypeptide(L)'
;MLHRTRRPRAALPRTKGNPRRRPLGLHIIRDLDRAYSLLHPVRRRILEMLSEPESSAGISHRLKLPRQKVNYHVKEMARTRLLLPAGRKRKRRFYEQCYVASAKAYVLSPELLGKLAADAGTMPDRLSAGHLLGLAAQMQKEVNRAMDLTPGGKKVATLSLNREVRFTSADQRAGFTRALEKAIVDVVGKHASPFQLKDGSPAPGRAFRIVLGCYPIAAEKDKEWRGKDDPATEPGGWKDVAIPLPGGGDD
;
A
#
# COMPACT_ATOMS: atom_id res chain seq x y z
N MET A 1 29.62 63.36 -11.74
CA MET A 1 30.04 62.02 -12.22
C MET A 1 30.27 61.12 -11.01
N LEU A 2 29.30 60.28 -10.64
CA LEU A 2 29.45 59.28 -9.58
C LEU A 2 29.27 57.90 -10.22
N HIS A 3 30.38 57.18 -10.40
CA HIS A 3 30.39 55.85 -11.01
C HIS A 3 29.78 54.82 -10.06
N ARG A 4 28.59 54.30 -10.40
CA ARG A 4 28.03 53.08 -9.80
C ARG A 4 28.89 51.88 -10.21
N THR A 5 29.61 51.30 -9.25
CA THR A 5 30.31 50.03 -9.40
C THR A 5 29.31 48.87 -9.48
N ARG A 6 29.26 48.17 -10.62
CA ARG A 6 28.49 46.93 -10.79
C ARG A 6 29.18 45.80 -10.02
N ARG A 7 28.52 45.22 -9.02
CA ARG A 7 28.94 43.96 -8.40
C ARG A 7 28.79 42.80 -9.41
N PRO A 8 29.77 41.89 -9.54
CA PRO A 8 29.64 40.72 -10.40
C PRO A 8 28.61 39.73 -9.82
N ARG A 9 27.73 39.23 -10.70
CA ARG A 9 26.67 38.26 -10.37
C ARG A 9 27.34 36.90 -10.13
N ALA A 10 27.30 36.42 -8.88
CA ALA A 10 27.86 35.12 -8.51
C ALA A 10 27.24 34.00 -9.35
N ALA A 11 28.09 33.20 -10.00
CA ALA A 11 27.68 32.05 -10.77
C ALA A 11 27.13 30.96 -9.82
N LEU A 12 25.89 30.53 -10.08
CA LEU A 12 25.27 29.42 -9.36
C LEU A 12 26.09 28.12 -9.58
N PRO A 13 26.37 27.33 -8.53
CA PRO A 13 27.15 26.12 -8.67
C PRO A 13 26.42 25.09 -9.55
N ARG A 14 27.14 24.55 -10.53
CA ARG A 14 26.70 23.44 -11.38
C ARG A 14 26.52 22.20 -10.49
N THR A 15 25.27 21.82 -10.23
CA THR A 15 24.97 20.58 -9.51
C THR A 15 25.40 19.39 -10.37
N LYS A 16 26.41 18.65 -9.88
CA LYS A 16 26.82 17.36 -10.44
C LYS A 16 25.61 16.43 -10.51
N GLY A 17 25.37 15.84 -11.68
CA GLY A 17 24.23 14.96 -11.96
C GLY A 17 24.11 13.84 -10.92
N ASN A 18 22.95 13.78 -10.28
CA ASN A 18 22.64 12.78 -9.26
C ASN A 18 22.61 11.37 -9.92
N PRO A 19 23.31 10.35 -9.37
CA PRO A 19 23.26 8.99 -9.90
C PRO A 19 21.80 8.54 -10.04
N ARG A 20 21.49 7.93 -11.19
CA ARG A 20 20.16 7.48 -11.63
C ARG A 20 19.30 7.05 -10.43
N ARG A 21 18.35 7.90 -10.00
CA ARG A 21 17.39 7.52 -8.95
C ARG A 21 16.61 6.32 -9.49
N ARG A 22 16.90 5.14 -8.95
CA ARG A 22 16.17 3.92 -9.33
C ARG A 22 14.74 4.02 -8.79
N PRO A 23 13.73 3.61 -9.58
CA PRO A 23 12.37 3.50 -9.07
C PRO A 23 12.34 2.62 -7.82
N LEU A 24 11.54 3.03 -6.83
CA LEU A 24 11.25 2.19 -5.68
C LEU A 24 10.49 0.92 -6.12
N GLY A 25 10.55 -0.14 -5.34
CA GLY A 25 9.68 -1.30 -5.57
C GLY A 25 8.20 -0.93 -5.43
N LEU A 26 7.88 -0.16 -4.38
CA LEU A 26 6.54 0.28 -4.03
C LEU A 26 6.57 1.74 -3.56
N HIS A 27 5.59 2.55 -3.98
CA HIS A 27 5.38 3.90 -3.47
C HIS A 27 3.98 4.02 -2.86
N ILE A 28 3.95 4.33 -1.57
CA ILE A 28 2.72 4.54 -0.83
C ILE A 28 2.31 6.01 -0.97
N ILE A 29 1.14 6.24 -1.56
CA ILE A 29 0.55 7.55 -1.75
C ILE A 29 -0.33 7.87 -0.54
N ARG A 30 0.02 8.92 0.19
CA ARG A 30 -0.67 9.35 1.43
C ARG A 30 -1.21 10.79 1.38
N ASP A 31 -1.00 11.45 0.26
CA ASP A 31 -1.38 12.84 0.04
C ASP A 31 -2.38 12.93 -1.12
N LEU A 32 -3.40 13.77 -0.96
CA LEU A 32 -4.51 13.89 -1.91
C LEU A 32 -4.04 14.45 -3.25
N ASP A 33 -3.13 15.42 -3.28
CA ASP A 33 -2.62 15.98 -4.54
C ASP A 33 -1.94 14.90 -5.40
N ARG A 34 -1.13 14.05 -4.75
CA ARG A 34 -0.52 12.88 -5.42
C ARG A 34 -1.56 11.86 -5.84
N ALA A 35 -2.57 11.58 -5.00
CA ALA A 35 -3.64 10.64 -5.33
C ALA A 35 -4.44 11.10 -6.56
N TYR A 36 -4.89 12.36 -6.58
CA TYR A 36 -5.58 12.95 -7.72
C TYR A 36 -4.71 12.96 -8.98
N SER A 37 -3.41 13.23 -8.82
CA SER A 37 -2.46 13.17 -9.92
C SER A 37 -2.31 11.74 -10.49
N LEU A 38 -2.19 10.74 -9.63
CA LEU A 38 -2.06 9.33 -10.01
C LEU A 38 -3.34 8.79 -10.68
N LEU A 39 -4.51 9.13 -10.15
CA LEU A 39 -5.80 8.59 -10.61
C LEU A 39 -6.27 9.20 -11.94
N HIS A 40 -5.75 10.37 -12.32
CA HIS A 40 -6.06 11.00 -13.61
C HIS A 40 -5.72 10.07 -14.79
N PRO A 41 -6.67 9.74 -15.70
CA PRO A 41 -6.51 8.69 -16.70
C PRO A 41 -5.25 8.84 -17.58
N VAL A 42 -4.97 10.06 -18.06
CA VAL A 42 -3.77 10.33 -18.88
C VAL A 42 -2.47 10.15 -18.08
N ARG A 43 -2.44 10.57 -16.81
CA ARG A 43 -1.25 10.49 -15.96
C ARG A 43 -0.94 9.04 -15.59
N ARG A 44 -1.98 8.23 -15.36
CA ARG A 44 -1.85 6.77 -15.17
C ARG A 44 -1.22 6.09 -16.39
N ARG A 45 -1.73 6.36 -17.60
CA ARG A 45 -1.15 5.84 -18.85
C ARG A 45 0.31 6.28 -19.05
N ILE A 46 0.64 7.51 -18.64
CA ILE A 46 2.03 7.99 -18.65
C ILE A 46 2.90 7.19 -17.66
N LEU A 47 2.43 6.92 -16.44
CA LEU A 47 3.16 6.11 -15.45
C LEU A 47 3.43 4.69 -15.94
N GLU A 48 2.42 4.03 -16.51
CA GLU A 48 2.52 2.67 -17.06
C GLU A 48 3.61 2.56 -18.13
N MET A 49 3.81 3.61 -18.92
CA MET A 49 4.83 3.65 -19.97
C MET A 49 6.24 3.97 -19.49
N LEU A 50 6.36 4.55 -18.29
CA LEU A 50 7.62 5.06 -17.74
C LEU A 50 8.28 4.08 -16.76
N SER A 51 8.09 2.78 -16.98
CA SER A 51 8.92 1.73 -16.38
C SER A 51 10.40 1.89 -16.78
N GLU A 52 10.65 2.43 -17.97
CA GLU A 52 11.96 2.84 -18.47
C GLU A 52 12.02 4.37 -18.74
N PRO A 53 13.23 4.98 -18.69
CA PRO A 53 13.39 6.40 -18.98
C PRO A 53 12.92 6.82 -20.39
N GLU A 54 12.00 7.78 -20.48
CA GLU A 54 11.53 8.33 -21.77
C GLU A 54 11.27 9.85 -21.68
N SER A 55 11.36 10.55 -22.81
CA SER A 55 11.03 11.97 -22.91
C SER A 55 9.55 12.22 -23.14
N SER A 56 9.07 13.43 -22.81
CA SER A 56 7.69 13.84 -23.11
C SER A 56 7.33 13.74 -24.60
N ALA A 57 8.30 13.94 -25.50
CA ALA A 57 8.07 13.81 -26.93
C ALA A 57 7.89 12.35 -27.35
N GLY A 58 8.65 11.42 -26.75
CA GLY A 58 8.47 9.98 -26.96
C GLY A 58 7.11 9.50 -26.44
N ILE A 59 6.72 9.95 -25.25
CA ILE A 59 5.41 9.67 -24.64
C ILE A 59 4.27 10.19 -25.53
N SER A 60 4.36 11.43 -26.01
CA SER A 60 3.37 12.04 -26.91
C SER A 60 3.15 11.24 -28.19
N HIS A 61 4.23 10.76 -28.81
CA HIS A 61 4.16 9.93 -30.00
C HIS A 61 3.43 8.61 -29.73
N ARG A 62 3.82 7.90 -28.66
CA ARG A 62 3.25 6.60 -28.30
C ARG A 62 1.79 6.69 -27.85
N LEU A 63 1.41 7.73 -27.10
CA LEU A 63 0.03 7.96 -26.67
C LEU A 63 -0.85 8.60 -27.73
N LYS A 64 -0.29 9.04 -28.87
CA LYS A 64 -0.98 9.82 -29.90
C LYS A 64 -1.69 11.06 -29.31
N LEU A 65 -1.02 11.74 -28.38
CA LEU A 65 -1.55 12.94 -27.70
C LEU A 65 -0.73 14.18 -28.08
N PRO A 66 -1.35 15.38 -28.10
CA PRO A 66 -0.63 16.63 -28.35
C PRO A 66 0.55 16.84 -27.40
N ARG A 67 1.70 17.29 -27.93
CA ARG A 67 2.94 17.48 -27.16
C ARG A 67 2.76 18.41 -25.96
N GLN A 68 2.01 19.50 -26.14
CA GLN A 68 1.75 20.45 -25.06
C GLN A 68 0.99 19.80 -23.90
N LYS A 69 -0.03 18.98 -24.21
CA LYS A 69 -0.82 18.23 -23.22
C LYS A 69 0.05 17.25 -22.43
N VAL A 70 0.89 16.48 -23.12
CA VAL A 70 1.81 15.54 -22.46
C VAL A 70 2.85 16.27 -21.62
N ASN A 71 3.44 17.34 -22.14
CA ASN A 71 4.40 18.16 -21.39
C ASN A 71 3.79 18.72 -20.09
N TYR A 72 2.54 19.18 -20.14
CA TYR A 72 1.83 19.63 -18.95
C TYR A 72 1.70 18.50 -17.92
N HIS A 73 1.19 17.33 -18.31
CA HIS A 73 1.05 16.20 -17.38
C HIS A 73 2.39 15.73 -16.80
N VAL A 74 3.43 15.58 -17.63
CA VAL A 74 4.76 15.17 -17.17
C VAL A 74 5.34 16.16 -16.16
N LYS A 75 5.20 17.47 -16.39
CA LYS A 75 5.65 18.51 -15.45
C LYS A 75 4.91 18.42 -14.11
N GLU A 76 3.58 18.30 -14.13
CA GLU A 76 2.79 18.16 -12.90
C GLU A 76 3.13 16.90 -12.11
N MET A 77 3.36 15.78 -12.82
CA MET A 77 3.74 14.53 -12.18
C MET A 77 5.17 14.55 -11.63
N ALA A 78 6.10 15.26 -12.29
CA ALA A 78 7.44 15.49 -11.76
C ALA A 78 7.40 16.40 -10.52
N ARG A 79 6.57 17.45 -10.52
CA ARG A 79 6.35 18.35 -9.37
C ARG A 79 5.85 17.57 -8.15
N THR A 80 4.92 16.64 -8.36
CA THR A 80 4.35 15.78 -7.31
C THR A 80 5.22 14.56 -6.97
N ARG A 81 6.40 14.40 -7.60
CA ARG A 81 7.35 13.27 -7.43
C ARG A 81 6.79 11.90 -7.79
N LEU A 82 5.77 11.86 -8.66
CA LEU A 82 5.34 10.62 -9.32
C LEU A 82 6.31 10.24 -10.45
N LEU A 83 6.98 11.22 -11.04
CA LEU A 83 8.07 11.03 -12.00
C LEU A 83 9.38 11.58 -11.47
N LEU A 84 10.48 10.89 -11.78
CA LEU A 84 11.84 11.27 -11.40
C LEU A 84 12.65 11.62 -12.66
N PRO A 85 13.47 12.68 -12.64
CA PRO A 85 14.39 12.97 -13.73
C PRO A 85 15.36 11.81 -13.96
N ALA A 86 15.49 11.36 -15.21
CA ALA A 86 16.27 10.19 -15.60
C ALA A 86 17.30 10.52 -16.69
N GLY A 87 17.93 11.69 -16.57
CA GLY A 87 18.93 12.17 -17.53
C GLY A 87 18.33 12.84 -18.77
N ARG A 88 19.14 13.04 -19.80
CA ARG A 88 18.73 13.69 -21.06
C ARG A 88 19.09 12.81 -22.24
N LYS A 89 18.25 12.80 -23.26
CA LYS A 89 18.47 12.09 -24.53
C LYS A 89 18.61 13.10 -25.66
N ARG A 90 19.63 12.94 -26.50
CA ARG A 90 19.79 13.77 -27.70
C ARG A 90 18.82 13.27 -28.78
N LYS A 91 18.04 14.17 -29.34
CA LYS A 91 17.15 13.91 -30.47
C LYS A 91 17.40 15.00 -31.52
N ARG A 92 18.02 14.62 -32.64
CA ARG A 92 18.54 15.54 -33.67
C ARG A 92 19.47 16.61 -33.04
N ARG A 93 19.12 17.89 -33.13
CA ARG A 93 19.88 19.04 -32.59
C ARG A 93 19.48 19.43 -31.15
N PHE A 94 18.49 18.77 -30.54
CA PHE A 94 17.98 19.14 -29.21
C PHE A 94 18.23 18.04 -28.17
N TYR A 95 18.36 18.45 -26.90
CA TYR A 95 18.43 17.55 -25.74
C TYR A 95 17.11 17.58 -24.99
N GLU A 96 16.43 16.44 -24.96
CA GLU A 96 15.16 16.26 -24.27
C GLU A 96 15.40 15.69 -22.86
N GLN A 97 14.70 16.20 -21.85
CA GLN A 97 14.70 15.63 -20.50
C GLN A 97 13.91 14.32 -20.49
N CYS A 98 14.52 13.27 -19.96
CA CYS A 98 13.85 11.98 -19.75
C CYS A 98 13.37 11.87 -18.30
N TYR A 99 12.28 11.14 -18.11
CA TYR A 99 11.70 10.84 -16.81
C TYR A 99 11.48 9.34 -16.68
N VAL A 100 11.43 8.86 -15.44
CA VAL A 100 11.06 7.49 -15.08
C VAL A 100 10.03 7.54 -13.96
N ALA A 101 9.16 6.53 -13.87
CA ALA A 101 8.23 6.39 -12.75
C ALA A 101 8.98 6.33 -11.41
N SER A 102 8.40 6.91 -10.36
CA SER A 102 9.01 6.89 -9.02
C SER A 102 9.01 5.52 -8.36
N ALA A 103 8.14 4.60 -8.81
CA ALA A 103 8.09 3.22 -8.35
C ALA A 103 7.56 2.26 -9.41
N LYS A 104 7.77 0.97 -9.18
CA LYS A 104 7.19 -0.12 -9.99
C LYS A 104 5.71 -0.37 -9.67
N ALA A 105 5.32 -0.14 -8.42
CA ALA A 105 3.95 -0.28 -7.96
C ALA A 105 3.55 0.91 -7.06
N TYR A 106 2.25 1.19 -7.01
CA TYR A 106 1.67 2.27 -6.22
C TYR A 106 0.52 1.73 -5.38
N VAL A 107 0.44 2.18 -4.13
CA VAL A 107 -0.63 1.84 -3.20
C VAL A 107 -1.17 3.14 -2.60
N LEU A 108 -2.50 3.30 -2.59
CA LEU A 108 -3.16 4.40 -1.89
C LEU A 108 -3.29 4.02 -0.41
N SER A 109 -2.84 4.88 0.51
CA SER A 109 -3.04 4.65 1.94
C SER A 109 -4.53 4.84 2.30
N PRO A 110 -5.12 3.96 3.14
CA PRO A 110 -6.49 4.15 3.64
C PRO A 110 -6.66 5.50 4.37
N GLU A 111 -5.58 6.05 4.92
CA GLU A 111 -5.56 7.35 5.60
C GLU A 111 -5.97 8.51 4.69
N LEU A 112 -5.90 8.37 3.36
CA LEU A 112 -6.40 9.35 2.40
C LEU A 112 -7.90 9.62 2.56
N LEU A 113 -8.66 8.65 3.08
CA LEU A 113 -10.10 8.76 3.32
C LEU A 113 -10.42 9.49 4.64
N GLY A 114 -9.43 9.80 5.47
CA GLY A 114 -9.62 10.45 6.76
C GLY A 114 -10.61 9.66 7.64
N LYS A 115 -11.65 10.34 8.13
CA LYS A 115 -12.71 9.74 8.97
C LYS A 115 -13.61 8.73 8.22
N LEU A 116 -13.52 8.69 6.89
CA LEU A 116 -14.28 7.74 6.06
C LEU A 116 -13.54 6.42 5.84
N ALA A 117 -12.31 6.29 6.33
CA ALA A 117 -11.54 5.05 6.21
C ALA A 117 -12.24 3.91 6.98
N ALA A 118 -12.23 2.70 6.41
CA ALA A 118 -12.74 1.52 7.10
C ALA A 118 -11.95 1.27 8.39
N ASP A 119 -12.67 1.04 9.49
CA ASP A 119 -12.10 0.74 10.80
C ASP A 119 -12.80 -0.48 11.41
N ALA A 120 -12.01 -1.50 11.76
CA ALA A 120 -12.51 -2.69 12.43
C ALA A 120 -13.22 -2.36 13.75
N GLY A 121 -12.80 -1.29 14.46
CA GLY A 121 -13.44 -0.84 15.69
C GLY A 121 -14.88 -0.35 15.50
N THR A 122 -15.23 0.12 14.30
CA THR A 122 -16.58 0.58 13.96
C THR A 122 -17.51 -0.53 13.45
N MET A 123 -16.96 -1.73 13.21
CA MET A 123 -17.68 -2.86 12.64
C MET A 123 -17.72 -3.99 13.69
N PRO A 124 -18.72 -4.03 14.58
CA PRO A 124 -18.72 -4.94 15.73
C PRO A 124 -18.90 -6.41 15.34
N ASP A 125 -19.52 -6.69 14.20
CA ASP A 125 -19.68 -8.04 13.68
C ASP A 125 -18.34 -8.59 13.15
N ARG A 126 -17.60 -9.26 14.04
CA ARG A 126 -16.28 -9.84 13.78
C ARG A 126 -16.25 -10.87 12.66
N LEU A 127 -17.42 -11.43 12.31
CA LEU A 127 -17.57 -12.47 11.31
C LEU A 127 -17.95 -11.90 9.94
N SER A 128 -18.23 -10.59 9.86
CA SER A 128 -18.61 -9.92 8.63
C SER A 128 -17.41 -9.65 7.71
N ALA A 129 -17.69 -9.62 6.41
CA ALA A 129 -16.74 -9.12 5.41
C ALA A 129 -16.33 -7.65 5.70
N GLY A 130 -17.24 -6.84 6.25
CA GLY A 130 -16.96 -5.45 6.62
C GLY A 130 -15.88 -5.34 7.71
N HIS A 131 -15.97 -6.16 8.76
CA HIS A 131 -14.96 -6.22 9.80
C HIS A 131 -13.61 -6.72 9.25
N LEU A 132 -13.60 -7.75 8.41
CA LEU A 132 -12.39 -8.24 7.76
C LEU A 132 -11.71 -7.15 6.90
N LEU A 133 -12.49 -6.37 6.15
CA LEU A 133 -11.97 -5.24 5.37
C LEU A 133 -11.43 -4.11 6.28
N GLY A 134 -12.09 -3.85 7.41
CA GLY A 134 -11.59 -2.93 8.43
C GLY A 134 -10.23 -3.37 8.99
N LEU A 135 -10.07 -4.67 9.29
CA LEU A 135 -8.79 -5.24 9.74
C LEU A 135 -7.71 -5.13 8.68
N ALA A 136 -8.05 -5.37 7.40
CA ALA A 136 -7.11 -5.22 6.29
C ALA A 136 -6.66 -3.76 6.11
N ALA A 137 -7.58 -2.79 6.21
CA ALA A 137 -7.26 -1.37 6.15
C ALA A 137 -6.36 -0.94 7.32
N GLN A 138 -6.64 -1.44 8.54
CA GLN A 138 -5.79 -1.23 9.70
C GLN A 138 -4.38 -1.82 9.50
N MET A 139 -4.28 -3.07 9.05
CA MET A 139 -3.00 -3.72 8.74
C MET A 139 -2.20 -2.88 7.75
N GLN A 140 -2.83 -2.44 6.65
CA GLN A 140 -2.17 -1.63 5.64
C GLN A 140 -1.64 -0.32 6.23
N LYS A 141 -2.44 0.39 7.05
CA LYS A 141 -2.03 1.62 7.74
C LYS A 141 -0.83 1.39 8.67
N GLU A 142 -0.85 0.34 9.48
CA GLU A 142 0.21 0.02 10.43
C GLU A 142 1.52 -0.40 9.73
N VAL A 143 1.43 -1.21 8.68
CA VAL A 143 2.59 -1.59 7.85
C VAL A 143 3.16 -0.38 7.12
N ASN A 144 2.31 0.48 6.54
CA ASN A 144 2.71 1.73 5.92
C ASN A 144 3.52 2.59 6.92
N ARG A 145 3.02 2.72 8.16
CA ARG A 145 3.71 3.49 9.21
C ARG A 145 5.04 2.84 9.62
N ALA A 146 5.07 1.51 9.75
CA ALA A 146 6.30 0.78 10.08
C ALA A 146 7.38 0.94 8.99
N MET A 147 6.99 0.98 7.72
CA MET A 147 7.90 1.27 6.60
C MET A 147 8.49 2.67 6.69
N ASP A 148 7.68 3.68 7.02
CA ASP A 148 8.15 5.07 7.12
C ASP A 148 9.12 5.26 8.30
N LEU A 149 8.88 4.57 9.42
CA LEU A 149 9.74 4.59 10.60
C LEU A 149 11.02 3.76 10.42
N THR A 150 11.10 2.94 9.37
CA THR A 150 12.27 2.10 9.10
C THR A 150 13.35 2.91 8.39
N PRO A 151 14.57 3.04 8.96
CA PRO A 151 15.64 3.79 8.34
C PRO A 151 16.01 3.24 6.95
N GLY A 152 16.42 4.14 6.06
CA GLY A 152 16.79 3.80 4.68
C GLY A 152 17.77 2.62 4.61
N GLY A 153 17.45 1.62 3.79
CA GLY A 153 18.26 0.42 3.59
C GLY A 153 17.90 -0.76 4.50
N LYS A 154 17.14 -0.55 5.58
CA LYS A 154 16.62 -1.63 6.42
C LYS A 154 15.24 -2.07 5.94
N LYS A 155 14.88 -3.33 6.21
CA LYS A 155 13.55 -3.89 5.92
C LYS A 155 12.71 -3.92 7.20
N VAL A 156 11.40 -3.73 7.04
CA VAL A 156 10.44 -4.01 8.13
C VAL A 156 10.45 -5.52 8.36
N ALA A 157 10.58 -5.95 9.61
CA ALA A 157 10.40 -7.35 9.97
C ALA A 157 8.92 -7.71 9.83
N THR A 158 8.58 -8.47 8.80
CA THR A 158 7.21 -8.93 8.53
C THR A 158 7.20 -10.42 8.32
N LEU A 159 6.12 -11.07 8.77
CA LEU A 159 5.76 -12.43 8.39
C LEU A 159 4.52 -12.35 7.50
N SER A 160 4.47 -13.14 6.43
CA SER A 160 3.30 -13.24 5.57
C SER A 160 3.07 -14.69 5.21
N LEU A 161 1.83 -15.14 5.36
CA LEU A 161 1.37 -16.47 4.99
C LEU A 161 0.25 -16.31 3.97
N ASN A 162 0.36 -17.00 2.84
CA ASN A 162 -0.69 -17.05 1.83
C ASN A 162 -0.91 -18.50 1.40
N ARG A 163 -2.12 -19.01 1.63
CA ARG A 163 -2.54 -20.37 1.27
C ARG A 163 -4.00 -20.35 0.86
N GLU A 164 -4.28 -20.93 -0.30
CA GLU A 164 -5.64 -21.22 -0.74
C GLU A 164 -6.03 -22.60 -0.23
N VAL A 165 -7.23 -22.70 0.34
CA VAL A 165 -7.81 -23.93 0.85
C VAL A 165 -9.23 -24.06 0.31
N ARG A 166 -9.73 -25.28 0.20
CA ARG A 166 -11.10 -25.57 -0.23
C ARG A 166 -11.83 -26.29 0.88
N PHE A 167 -13.06 -25.85 1.16
CA PHE A 167 -13.98 -26.56 2.03
C PHE A 167 -15.08 -27.19 1.19
N THR A 168 -15.45 -28.41 1.56
CA THR A 168 -16.52 -29.18 0.94
C THR A 168 -17.83 -29.10 1.73
N SER A 169 -17.79 -28.60 2.96
CA SER A 169 -18.96 -28.38 3.82
C SER A 169 -18.74 -27.25 4.84
N ALA A 170 -19.82 -26.78 5.46
CA ALA A 170 -19.77 -25.82 6.56
C ALA A 170 -19.07 -26.39 7.81
N ASP A 171 -19.33 -27.66 8.14
CA ASP A 171 -18.71 -28.33 9.28
C ASP A 171 -17.19 -28.48 9.12
N GLN A 172 -16.73 -28.80 7.92
CA GLN A 172 -15.29 -28.88 7.63
C GLN A 172 -14.62 -27.52 7.83
N ARG A 173 -15.26 -26.44 7.37
CA ARG A 173 -14.78 -25.07 7.59
C ARG A 173 -14.73 -24.72 9.07
N ALA A 174 -15.80 -25.00 9.82
CA ALA A 174 -15.86 -24.70 11.25
C ALA A 174 -14.81 -25.49 12.05
N GLY A 175 -14.62 -26.78 11.73
CA GLY A 175 -13.58 -27.62 12.33
C GLY A 175 -12.17 -27.10 12.04
N PHE A 176 -11.90 -26.68 10.80
CA PHE A 176 -10.63 -26.05 10.44
C PHE A 176 -10.38 -24.76 11.24
N THR A 177 -11.37 -23.87 11.34
CA THR A 177 -11.22 -22.60 12.08
C THR A 177 -10.89 -22.84 13.55
N ARG A 178 -11.60 -23.74 14.24
CA ARG A 178 -11.32 -24.08 15.64
C ARG A 178 -9.91 -24.66 15.84
N ALA A 179 -9.47 -25.55 14.93
CA ALA A 179 -8.13 -26.13 15.01
C ALA A 179 -7.03 -25.08 14.80
N LEU A 180 -7.24 -24.17 13.86
CA LEU A 180 -6.30 -23.09 13.57
C LEU A 180 -6.21 -22.08 14.71
N GLU A 181 -7.36 -21.73 15.29
CA GLU A 181 -7.45 -20.88 16.48
C GLU A 181 -6.64 -21.48 17.64
N LYS A 182 -6.89 -22.75 17.98
CA LYS A 182 -6.14 -23.45 19.03
C LYS A 182 -4.64 -23.43 18.76
N ALA A 183 -4.22 -23.71 17.53
CA ALA A 183 -2.81 -23.68 17.15
C ALA A 183 -2.18 -22.29 17.33
N ILE A 184 -2.91 -21.22 17.02
CA ILE A 184 -2.45 -19.84 17.22
C ILE A 184 -2.30 -19.54 18.72
N VAL A 185 -3.31 -19.87 19.53
CA VAL A 185 -3.26 -19.67 21.00
C VAL A 185 -2.06 -20.42 21.60
N ASP A 186 -1.86 -21.68 21.22
CA ASP A 186 -0.75 -22.50 21.69
C ASP A 186 0.61 -21.91 21.29
N VAL A 187 0.75 -21.42 20.06
CA VAL A 187 2.00 -20.81 19.57
C VAL A 187 2.27 -19.48 20.28
N VAL A 188 1.26 -18.62 20.41
CA VAL A 188 1.40 -17.33 21.11
C VAL A 188 1.77 -17.55 22.57
N GLY A 189 1.08 -18.45 23.27
CA GLY A 189 1.36 -18.75 24.68
C GLY A 189 2.76 -19.33 24.91
N LYS A 190 3.30 -20.09 23.95
CA LYS A 190 4.64 -20.70 24.05
C LYS A 190 5.78 -19.77 23.65
N HIS A 191 5.55 -18.84 22.72
CA HIS A 191 6.63 -18.12 22.03
C HIS A 191 6.59 -16.59 22.17
N ALA A 192 5.49 -16.01 22.63
CA ALA A 192 5.35 -14.56 22.77
C ALA A 192 5.33 -14.13 24.25
N SER A 193 5.90 -12.96 24.51
CA SER A 193 5.65 -12.23 25.76
C SER A 193 4.22 -11.69 25.77
N PRO A 194 3.58 -11.53 26.95
CA PRO A 194 2.27 -10.90 27.04
C PRO A 194 2.33 -9.47 26.48
N PHE A 195 1.23 -8.99 25.89
CA PHE A 195 1.19 -7.63 25.33
C PHE A 195 1.30 -6.54 26.41
N GLN A 196 0.70 -6.81 27.58
CA GLN A 196 0.74 -5.97 28.78
C GLN A 196 1.17 -6.81 29.99
N LEU A 197 1.83 -6.17 30.93
CA LEU A 197 2.11 -6.71 32.25
C LEU A 197 0.84 -6.65 33.12
N LYS A 198 0.87 -7.33 34.28
CA LYS A 198 -0.28 -7.40 35.20
C LYS A 198 -0.71 -6.03 35.75
N ASP A 199 0.19 -5.05 35.76
CA ASP A 199 -0.07 -3.67 36.17
C ASP A 199 -0.62 -2.79 35.04
N GLY A 200 -0.89 -3.37 33.86
CA GLY A 200 -1.41 -2.67 32.67
C GLY A 200 -0.33 -1.98 31.83
N SER A 201 0.93 -1.96 32.26
CA SER A 201 2.02 -1.38 31.49
C SER A 201 2.40 -2.28 30.29
N PRO A 202 2.91 -1.73 29.17
CA PRO A 202 3.36 -2.55 28.05
C PRO A 202 4.55 -3.43 28.44
N ALA A 203 4.51 -4.70 28.06
CA ALA A 203 5.67 -5.56 28.23
C ALA A 203 6.84 -5.06 27.35
N PRO A 204 8.10 -5.28 27.79
CA PRO A 204 9.26 -4.87 26.99
C PRO A 204 9.32 -5.62 25.66
N GLY A 205 9.79 -4.94 24.63
CA GLY A 205 9.95 -5.50 23.29
C GLY A 205 9.15 -4.73 22.24
N ARG A 206 9.28 -5.17 20.99
CA ARG A 206 8.51 -4.59 19.88
C ARG A 206 7.19 -5.33 19.75
N ALA A 207 6.09 -4.60 19.81
CA ALA A 207 4.77 -5.16 19.53
C ALA A 207 4.68 -5.65 18.07
N PHE A 208 4.12 -6.83 17.90
CA PHE A 208 3.70 -7.37 16.60
C PHE A 208 2.20 -7.65 16.66
N ARG A 209 1.51 -7.32 15.57
CA ARG A 209 0.10 -7.67 15.39
C ARG A 209 0.01 -8.87 14.45
N ILE A 210 -0.83 -9.83 14.79
CA ILE A 210 -1.19 -10.96 13.92
C ILE A 210 -2.66 -10.77 13.54
N VAL A 211 -2.93 -10.73 12.25
CA VAL A 211 -4.29 -10.72 11.69
C VAL A 211 -4.36 -11.87 10.70
N LEU A 212 -5.40 -12.69 10.85
CA LEU A 212 -5.69 -13.81 9.97
C LEU A 212 -7.10 -13.64 9.43
N GLY A 213 -7.26 -13.82 8.12
CA GLY A 213 -8.55 -13.86 7.46
C GLY A 213 -8.73 -15.17 6.71
N CYS A 214 -9.95 -15.70 6.74
CA CYS A 214 -10.38 -16.78 5.88
C CYS A 214 -11.63 -16.31 5.15
N TYR A 215 -11.57 -16.20 3.84
CA TYR A 215 -12.63 -15.60 3.01
C TYR A 215 -12.81 -16.43 1.73
N PRO A 216 -14.02 -16.41 1.14
CA PRO A 216 -14.25 -17.08 -0.14
C PRO A 216 -13.45 -16.37 -1.24
N ILE A 217 -12.75 -17.17 -2.06
CA ILE A 217 -12.12 -16.67 -3.28
C ILE A 217 -13.20 -16.62 -4.35
N ALA A 218 -13.47 -15.45 -4.91
CA ALA A 218 -14.44 -15.30 -6.00
C ALA A 218 -13.85 -15.86 -7.31
N ALA A 219 -14.19 -17.09 -7.68
CA ALA A 219 -13.92 -17.61 -9.03
C ALA A 219 -15.15 -17.50 -9.92
N GLU A 220 -14.98 -17.08 -11.18
CA GLU A 220 -16.10 -16.97 -12.15
C GLU A 220 -16.83 -18.31 -12.36
N LYS A 221 -16.11 -19.44 -12.20
CA LYS A 221 -16.63 -20.81 -12.33
C LYS A 221 -17.44 -21.30 -11.12
N ASP A 222 -17.31 -20.65 -9.96
CA ASP A 222 -18.02 -21.07 -8.73
C ASP A 222 -19.47 -20.56 -8.70
N LYS A 223 -19.92 -19.81 -9.73
CA LYS A 223 -21.31 -19.38 -9.87
C LYS A 223 -22.28 -20.57 -9.99
N GLU A 224 -21.83 -21.73 -10.47
CA GLU A 224 -22.62 -22.96 -10.60
C GLU A 224 -22.78 -23.71 -9.26
N TRP A 225 -21.91 -23.49 -8.26
CA TRP A 225 -21.91 -24.20 -6.97
C TRP A 225 -22.86 -23.57 -5.92
N ARG A 226 -23.91 -22.85 -6.33
CA ARG A 226 -24.86 -22.21 -5.40
C ARG A 226 -25.92 -23.19 -4.89
N GLY A 227 -25.48 -24.22 -4.15
CA GLY A 227 -26.35 -25.11 -3.40
C GLY A 227 -26.84 -24.47 -2.09
N LYS A 228 -27.88 -25.05 -1.48
CA LYS A 228 -28.43 -24.60 -0.19
C LYS A 228 -27.41 -24.70 0.96
N ASP A 229 -26.37 -25.51 0.79
CA ASP A 229 -25.30 -25.80 1.76
C ASP A 229 -23.97 -25.10 1.41
N ASP A 230 -24.02 -23.95 0.72
CA ASP A 230 -22.81 -23.25 0.26
C ASP A 230 -21.97 -22.72 1.44
N PRO A 231 -20.73 -23.19 1.60
CA PRO A 231 -19.86 -22.75 2.68
C PRO A 231 -19.54 -21.24 2.66
N ALA A 232 -19.76 -20.54 1.54
CA ALA A 232 -19.54 -19.11 1.45
C ALA A 232 -20.70 -18.27 2.03
N THR A 233 -21.90 -18.83 2.18
CA THR A 233 -23.11 -18.05 2.54
C THR A 233 -23.73 -18.41 3.89
N GLU A 234 -23.38 -19.55 4.49
CA GLU A 234 -23.91 -19.92 5.81
C GLU A 234 -23.17 -19.24 6.98
N PRO A 235 -23.86 -18.42 7.80
CA PRO A 235 -23.30 -17.82 9.01
C PRO A 235 -23.15 -18.83 10.18
N GLY A 236 -23.70 -20.04 10.04
CA GLY A 236 -23.99 -20.97 11.14
C GLY A 236 -22.80 -21.61 11.88
N GLY A 237 -21.58 -21.51 11.36
CA GLY A 237 -20.41 -22.19 11.96
C GLY A 237 -19.47 -21.31 12.81
N TRP A 238 -19.68 -20.00 12.82
CA TRP A 238 -18.71 -19.04 13.38
C TRP A 238 -19.13 -18.41 14.71
N LYS A 239 -20.42 -18.49 15.07
CA LYS A 239 -20.96 -17.85 16.28
C LYS A 239 -20.30 -18.36 17.57
N ASP A 240 -19.82 -19.60 17.57
CA ASP A 240 -19.20 -20.25 18.73
C ASP A 240 -17.65 -20.13 18.75
N VAL A 241 -17.06 -19.37 17.82
CA VAL A 241 -15.59 -19.30 17.59
C VAL A 241 -15.03 -17.91 17.95
N ALA A 242 -15.85 -17.03 18.52
CA ALA A 242 -15.42 -15.69 18.90
C ALA A 242 -14.63 -15.71 20.23
N ILE A 243 -13.30 -15.66 20.13
CA ILE A 243 -12.43 -15.43 21.30
C ILE A 243 -12.65 -14.02 21.86
N PRO A 244 -12.86 -13.84 23.18
CA PRO A 244 -12.66 -12.54 23.82
C PRO A 244 -11.18 -12.15 23.75
N LEU A 245 -10.89 -10.95 23.23
CA LEU A 245 -9.54 -10.41 23.30
C LEU A 245 -9.14 -10.27 24.78
N PRO A 246 -7.90 -10.65 25.17
CA PRO A 246 -7.42 -10.28 26.50
C PRO A 246 -7.35 -8.74 26.56
N GLY A 247 -8.23 -8.13 27.38
CA GLY A 247 -8.27 -6.69 27.61
C GLY A 247 -9.64 -6.00 27.48
N GLY A 248 -10.71 -6.72 27.15
CA GLY A 248 -12.08 -6.20 27.35
C GLY A 248 -12.53 -6.53 28.77
N GLY A 249 -12.17 -5.70 29.74
CA GLY A 249 -12.82 -5.74 31.05
C GLY A 249 -14.28 -5.33 30.88
N ASP A 250 -15.19 -6.16 31.40
CA ASP A 250 -16.54 -5.74 31.73
C ASP A 250 -16.44 -4.69 32.84
N ASP A 251 -16.88 -3.46 32.54
CA ASP A 251 -17.44 -2.50 33.50
C ASP A 251 -18.89 -2.22 33.06
#